data_AF-A0AA38FEH4-F1
#
_entry.id   AF-A0AA38FEH4-F1
#
_cell.length_a   1.000
_cell.length_b   1.000
_cell.length_c   1.000
_cell.angle_alpha   90.00
_cell.angle_beta   90.00
_cell.angle_gamma   90.00
#
_symmetry.space_group_name_H-M   'P 1'
#
loop_
_entity.id
_entity.type
_entity.pdbx_description
1 polymer ?
#
loop_
_entity_poly.entity_id
_entity_poly.type
_entity_poly.pdbx_seq_one_letter_code
_entity_poly.pdbx_strand_id
1 'polypeptide(L)'
;LNCIYPSDIIPFTRKPLFVIIDSDNSNVFKVINGAERGEPAALLLSPTVQPNCVNTSNIDCSRYPNNGSLFTLFLTAPLPAFCRLVGVSAHNLGTGAYDQADKLLSSFLSEWGEILAVSNSLDLVWARILSDPFLRRLIL
;
A
#
# COMPACT_ATOMS: atom_id res chain seq x y z
N LEU A 1 15.58 1.81 -23.84
CA LEU A 1 14.85 1.63 -22.57
C LEU A 1 13.50 1.02 -22.91
N ASN A 2 13.25 -0.21 -22.45
CA ASN A 2 11.97 -0.88 -22.65
C ASN A 2 11.10 -0.58 -21.43
N CYS A 3 10.24 0.42 -21.54
CA CYS A 3 9.29 0.82 -20.49
C CYS A 3 7.93 0.18 -20.75
N ILE A 4 7.23 -0.18 -19.68
CA ILE A 4 5.83 -0.62 -19.74
C ILE A 4 4.95 0.63 -19.76
N TYR A 5 3.99 0.68 -20.68
CA TYR A 5 3.00 1.74 -20.80
C TYR A 5 1.61 1.26 -20.34
N PRO A 6 0.70 2.18 -19.94
CA PRO A 6 -0.66 1.80 -19.57
C PRO A 6 -1.39 0.99 -20.65
N SER A 7 -1.16 1.31 -21.92
CA SER A 7 -1.72 0.60 -23.07
C SER A 7 -1.31 -0.87 -23.14
N ASP A 8 -0.15 -1.23 -22.58
CA ASP A 8 0.35 -2.61 -22.57
C ASP A 8 -0.44 -3.47 -21.58
N ILE A 9 -1.03 -2.86 -20.55
CA ILE A 9 -1.82 -3.55 -19.53
C ILE A 9 -3.28 -3.75 -19.97
N ILE A 10 -3.85 -2.82 -20.74
CA ILE A 10 -5.26 -2.85 -21.16
C ILE A 10 -5.70 -4.21 -21.75
N PRO A 11 -4.94 -4.89 -22.63
CA PRO A 11 -5.33 -6.20 -23.15
C PRO A 11 -5.54 -7.29 -22.09
N PHE A 12 -4.91 -7.16 -20.91
CA PHE A 12 -4.99 -8.11 -19.80
C PHE A 12 -6.20 -7.86 -18.89
N THR A 13 -6.84 -6.68 -18.97
CA THR A 13 -8.08 -6.33 -18.25
C THR A 13 -9.34 -7.05 -18.77
N ARG A 14 -9.17 -8.08 -19.61
CA ARG A 14 -10.25 -9.02 -19.99
C ARG A 14 -10.54 -10.05 -18.90
N LYS A 15 -9.68 -10.12 -17.88
CA LYS A 15 -9.82 -10.97 -16.69
C LYS A 15 -9.56 -10.11 -15.46
N PRO A 16 -10.04 -10.52 -14.27
CA PRO A 16 -9.71 -9.85 -13.02
C PRO A 16 -8.19 -9.68 -12.90
N LEU A 17 -7.75 -8.45 -12.64
CA LEU A 17 -6.35 -8.08 -12.65
C LEU A 17 -6.05 -7.20 -11.43
N PHE A 18 -5.02 -7.59 -10.68
CA PHE A 18 -4.45 -6.82 -9.58
C PHE A 18 -2.98 -6.53 -9.91
N VAL A 19 -2.59 -5.26 -9.98
CA VAL A 19 -1.23 -4.84 -10.33
C VAL A 19 -0.72 -3.80 -9.34
N ILE A 20 0.52 -4.00 -8.91
CA ILE A 20 1.29 -3.02 -8.14
C ILE A 20 2.26 -2.35 -9.11
N ILE A 21 2.26 -1.02 -9.14
CA ILE A 21 3.14 -0.23 -9.99
C ILE A 21 4.01 0.63 -9.07
N ASP A 22 5.22 0.14 -8.82
CA ASP A 22 6.22 0.82 -8.00
C ASP A 22 7.15 1.65 -8.89
N SER A 23 6.81 2.92 -9.07
CA SER A 23 7.52 3.87 -9.93
C SER A 23 7.10 5.30 -9.62
N ASP A 24 8.02 6.26 -9.73
CA ASP A 24 7.73 7.70 -9.65
C ASP A 24 6.64 8.15 -10.65
N ASN A 25 6.56 7.48 -11.79
CA ASN A 25 5.57 7.75 -12.83
C ASN A 25 4.32 6.85 -12.71
N SER A 26 4.14 6.10 -11.62
CA SER A 26 3.00 5.18 -11.43
C SER A 26 1.63 5.84 -11.66
N ASN A 27 1.50 7.14 -11.37
CA ASN A 27 0.28 7.91 -11.60
C ASN A 27 -0.22 7.90 -13.07
N VAL A 28 0.67 7.72 -14.07
CA VAL A 28 0.24 7.67 -15.48
C VAL A 28 -0.66 6.48 -15.77
N PHE A 29 -0.62 5.43 -14.94
CA PHE A 29 -1.46 4.24 -15.10
C PHE A 29 -2.89 4.43 -14.60
N LYS A 30 -3.23 5.55 -13.96
CA LYS A 30 -4.62 5.89 -13.61
C LYS A 30 -5.54 5.94 -14.84
N VAL A 31 -4.98 6.20 -16.03
CA VAL A 31 -5.72 6.22 -17.30
C VAL A 31 -6.30 4.85 -17.68
N ILE A 32 -5.90 3.77 -17.02
CA ILE A 32 -6.50 2.45 -17.20
C ILE A 32 -7.93 2.44 -16.67
N ASN A 33 -8.23 3.19 -15.60
CA ASN A 33 -9.57 3.28 -15.03
C ASN A 33 -10.54 3.93 -16.04
N GLY A 34 -11.54 3.18 -16.48
CA GLY A 34 -12.47 3.53 -17.55
C GLY A 34 -12.01 3.13 -18.96
N ALA A 35 -10.79 2.62 -19.12
CA ALA A 35 -10.26 2.13 -20.39
C ALA A 35 -10.12 0.59 -20.42
N GLU A 36 -10.57 -0.10 -19.38
CA GLU A 36 -10.52 -1.56 -19.28
C GLU A 36 -11.38 -2.26 -20.35
N ARG A 37 -10.98 -3.49 -20.66
CA ARG A 37 -11.63 -4.35 -21.67
C ARG A 37 -12.40 -5.49 -21.02
N GLY A 38 -13.41 -5.14 -20.24
CA GLY A 38 -14.43 -6.07 -19.75
C GLY A 38 -14.46 -6.21 -18.24
N GLU A 39 -13.31 -6.39 -17.59
CA GLU A 39 -13.22 -6.50 -16.14
C GLU A 39 -12.45 -5.30 -15.57
N PRO A 40 -12.96 -4.65 -14.51
CA PRO A 40 -12.25 -3.57 -13.85
C PRO A 40 -10.98 -4.09 -13.15
N ALA A 41 -9.92 -3.27 -13.16
CA ALA A 41 -8.62 -3.65 -12.61
C ALA A 41 -8.32 -2.92 -11.29
N ALA A 42 -7.75 -3.62 -10.32
CA ALA A 42 -7.18 -2.99 -9.13
C ALA A 42 -5.72 -2.61 -9.38
N LEU A 43 -5.42 -1.36 -9.09
CA LEU A 43 -4.08 -0.79 -9.26
C LEU A 43 -3.62 -0.20 -7.93
N LEU A 44 -2.52 -0.69 -7.39
CA LEU A 44 -1.79 -0.02 -6.31
C LEU A 44 -0.65 0.77 -6.92
N LEU A 45 -0.75 2.10 -6.85
CA LEU A 45 0.21 3.02 -7.45
C LEU A 45 1.12 3.55 -6.34
N SER A 46 2.39 3.13 -6.37
CA SER A 46 3.41 3.51 -5.40
C SER A 46 4.43 4.42 -6.07
N PRO A 47 4.44 5.74 -5.76
CA PRO A 47 5.56 6.59 -6.09
C PRO A 47 6.80 6.17 -5.29
N THR A 48 7.95 6.06 -5.96
CA THR A 48 9.24 5.83 -5.28
C THR A 48 9.78 7.08 -4.58
N VAL A 49 9.30 8.28 -4.95
CA VAL A 49 9.58 9.52 -4.24
C VAL A 49 8.97 9.48 -2.83
N GLN A 50 9.83 9.56 -1.82
CA GLN A 50 9.43 9.69 -0.43
C GLN A 50 8.69 11.03 -0.22
N PRO A 51 7.53 11.07 0.46
CA PRO A 51 6.97 12.35 0.90
C PRO A 51 8.02 13.07 1.76
N ASN A 52 8.29 14.34 1.45
CA ASN A 52 9.21 15.16 2.23
C ASN A 52 8.80 15.04 3.69
N CYS A 53 9.68 14.46 4.50
CA CYS A 53 9.51 14.41 5.95
C CYS A 53 9.15 15.84 6.39
N VAL A 54 7.96 16.02 6.96
CA VAL A 54 7.55 17.34 7.44
C VAL A 54 8.67 17.84 8.36
N ASN A 55 9.14 19.06 8.13
CA ASN A 55 10.23 19.72 8.86
C ASN A 55 9.83 19.99 10.32
N THR A 56 9.51 18.95 11.09
CA THR A 56 9.38 18.98 12.54
C THR A 56 10.80 18.89 13.09
N SER A 57 11.42 20.07 13.08
CA SER A 57 12.72 20.56 13.55
C SER A 57 13.55 19.79 14.60
N ASN A 58 13.63 18.45 14.65
CA ASN A 58 14.64 17.73 15.45
C ASN A 58 14.75 16.20 15.21
N ILE A 59 14.11 15.64 14.18
CA ILE A 59 14.16 14.20 13.90
C ILE A 59 14.88 13.99 12.57
N ASP A 60 16.10 13.47 12.64
CA ASP A 60 16.91 13.09 11.47
C ASP A 60 16.21 12.00 10.65
N CYS A 61 15.40 12.39 9.67
CA CYS A 61 14.80 11.46 8.71
C CYS A 61 15.86 10.80 7.81
N SER A 62 17.12 11.26 7.87
CA SER A 62 18.31 10.66 7.26
C SER A 62 18.74 9.34 7.89
N ARG A 63 18.22 8.98 9.07
CA ARG A 63 18.57 7.74 9.78
C ARG A 63 17.79 6.50 9.34
N TYR A 64 16.71 6.66 8.58
CA TYR A 64 16.09 5.52 7.92
C TYR A 64 16.82 5.30 6.61
N PRO A 65 17.55 4.17 6.43
CA PRO A 65 18.21 3.90 5.17
C PRO A 65 17.19 4.02 4.03
N ASN A 66 17.61 4.66 2.93
CA ASN A 66 16.88 4.73 1.66
C ASN A 66 16.76 3.36 0.97
N ASN A 67 16.55 2.30 1.75
CA ASN A 67 16.50 0.93 1.27
C ASN A 67 15.05 0.52 1.07
N GLY A 68 14.50 0.90 -0.10
CA GLY A 68 13.22 0.41 -0.60
C GLY A 68 12.09 1.44 -0.63
N SER A 69 11.06 1.14 -1.44
CA SER A 69 9.86 1.97 -1.54
C SER A 69 9.07 1.95 -0.23
N LEU A 70 8.44 3.08 0.10
CA LEU A 70 7.57 3.20 1.28
C LEU A 70 6.43 2.17 1.24
N PHE A 71 5.94 1.87 0.04
CA PHE A 71 4.95 0.83 -0.19
C PHE A 71 5.41 -0.55 0.26
N THR A 72 6.62 -0.97 -0.15
CA THR A 72 7.20 -2.25 0.29
C THR A 72 7.36 -2.29 1.81
N LEU A 73 7.71 -1.16 2.43
CA LEU A 73 7.79 -1.06 3.88
C LEU A 73 6.42 -1.25 4.55
N PHE A 74 5.34 -0.66 4.01
CA PHE A 74 3.98 -0.91 4.50
C PHE A 74 3.56 -2.38 4.37
N LEU A 75 3.96 -3.05 3.29
CA LEU A 75 3.66 -4.48 3.08
C LEU A 75 4.41 -5.41 4.03
N THR A 76 5.64 -5.07 4.41
CA THR A 76 6.51 -5.98 5.17
C THR A 76 6.57 -5.63 6.66
N ALA A 77 6.33 -4.38 7.02
CA ALA A 77 6.44 -3.86 8.38
C ALA A 77 5.53 -2.61 8.56
N PRO A 78 4.21 -2.80 8.71
CA PRO A 78 3.24 -1.70 8.69
C PRO A 78 3.41 -0.71 9.86
N LEU A 79 3.75 -1.19 11.06
CA LEU A 79 4.01 -0.30 12.20
C LEU A 79 5.27 0.57 11.97
N PRO A 80 6.45 0.02 11.59
CA PRO A 80 7.59 0.83 11.17
C PRO A 80 7.29 1.80 10.03
N ALA A 81 6.50 1.38 9.04
CA ALA A 81 6.10 2.22 7.92
C ALA A 81 5.27 3.42 8.40
N PHE A 82 4.30 3.18 9.29
CA PHE A 82 3.49 4.22 9.90
C PHE A 82 4.35 5.18 10.72
N CYS A 83 5.22 4.67 11.60
CA CYS A 83 6.14 5.48 12.39
C CYS A 83 7.03 6.36 11.50
N ARG A 84 7.57 5.81 10.40
CA ARG A 84 8.35 6.57 9.41
C ARG A 84 7.52 7.65 8.74
N LEU A 85 6.26 7.37 8.39
CA LEU A 85 5.36 8.32 7.75
C LEU A 85 5.04 9.51 8.68
N VAL A 86 4.77 9.26 9.97
CA VAL A 86 4.47 10.30 10.95
C VAL A 86 5.72 10.97 11.56
N GLY A 87 6.92 10.51 11.20
CA GLY A 87 8.18 11.03 11.73
C GLY A 87 8.45 10.66 13.19
N VAL A 88 7.85 9.58 13.70
CA VAL A 88 8.11 9.07 15.05
C VAL A 88 9.26 8.08 15.00
N SER A 89 10.32 8.31 15.78
CA SER A 89 11.41 7.33 15.88
C SER A 89 10.99 6.19 16.80
N ALA A 90 11.18 4.94 16.36
CA ALA A 90 10.90 3.76 17.16
C ALA A 90 11.73 3.72 18.46
N HIS A 91 12.89 4.38 18.48
CA HIS A 91 13.77 4.50 19.64
C HIS A 91 13.22 5.44 20.73
N ASN A 92 12.29 6.34 20.39
CA ASN A 92 11.61 7.19 21.37
C ASN A 92 10.45 6.46 22.07
N LEU A 93 10.02 5.31 21.53
CA LEU A 93 8.99 4.47 22.11
C LEU A 93 9.65 3.43 23.02
N GLY A 94 9.26 3.39 24.29
CA GLY A 94 9.68 2.30 25.18
C GLY A 94 9.24 0.95 24.59
N THR A 95 10.05 -0.09 24.73
CA THR A 95 9.83 -1.41 24.10
C THR A 95 8.42 -1.96 24.36
N GLY A 96 7.87 -1.78 25.57
CA GLY A 96 6.51 -2.20 25.89
C GLY A 96 5.40 -1.43 25.15
N ALA A 97 5.59 -0.15 24.87
CA ALA A 97 4.64 0.66 24.10
C ALA A 97 4.65 0.29 22.61
N TYR A 98 5.83 -0.07 22.08
CA TYR A 98 5.96 -0.55 20.71
C TYR A 98 5.26 -1.89 20.51
N ASP A 99 5.49 -2.87 21.38
CA ASP A 99 4.81 -4.16 21.32
C ASP A 99 3.29 -4.02 21.48
N GLN A 100 2.84 -3.08 22.31
CA GLN A 100 1.42 -2.78 22.46
C GLN A 100 0.83 -2.19 21.17
N ALA A 101 1.53 -1.24 20.54
CA ALA A 101 1.10 -0.65 19.29
C ALA A 101 1.05 -1.67 18.14
N ASP A 102 2.01 -2.61 18.09
CA ASP A 102 2.06 -3.67 17.08
C ASP A 102 0.86 -4.64 17.22
N LYS A 103 0.57 -5.06 18.45
CA LYS A 103 -0.63 -5.88 18.76
C LYS A 103 -1.91 -5.14 18.42
N LEU A 104 -1.99 -3.85 18.76
CA LEU A 104 -3.15 -3.02 18.49
C LEU A 104 -3.38 -2.88 16.98
N LEU A 105 -2.33 -2.57 16.22
CA LEU A 105 -2.38 -2.45 14.75
C LEU A 105 -2.79 -3.78 14.11
N SER A 106 -2.20 -4.89 14.54
CA SER A 106 -2.53 -6.22 14.05
C SER A 106 -4.00 -6.59 14.33
N SER A 107 -4.50 -6.26 15.53
CA SER A 107 -5.91 -6.47 15.89
C SER A 107 -6.84 -5.63 15.02
N PHE A 108 -6.53 -4.35 14.81
CA PHE A 108 -7.34 -3.46 13.98
C PHE A 108 -7.39 -3.91 12.52
N LEU A 109 -6.25 -4.28 11.93
CA LEU A 109 -6.18 -4.74 10.55
C LEU A 109 -6.93 -6.06 10.35
N SER A 110 -6.86 -6.97 11.33
CA SER A 110 -7.63 -8.21 11.31
C SER A 110 -9.14 -7.94 11.38
N GLU A 111 -9.59 -7.12 12.32
CA GLU A 111 -11.00 -6.77 12.48
C GLU A 111 -11.55 -6.07 11.24
N TRP A 112 -10.79 -5.09 10.70
CA TRP A 112 -11.16 -4.42 9.45
C TRP A 112 -11.21 -5.39 8.27
N GLY A 113 -10.27 -6.33 8.19
CA GLY A 113 -10.26 -7.37 7.17
C GLY A 113 -11.50 -8.24 7.19
N GLU A 114 -12.00 -8.59 8.38
CA GLU A 114 -13.24 -9.35 8.55
C GLU A 114 -14.47 -8.52 8.17
N ILE A 115 -14.56 -7.27 8.65
CA ILE A 115 -15.65 -6.35 8.34
C ILE A 115 -15.75 -6.13 6.83
N LEU A 116 -14.61 -5.85 6.18
CA LEU A 116 -14.56 -5.61 4.74
C LEU A 116 -14.86 -6.87 3.93
N ALA A 117 -14.44 -8.05 4.38
CA ALA A 117 -14.73 -9.31 3.68
C ALA A 117 -16.24 -9.66 3.63
N VAL A 118 -17.03 -9.20 4.61
CA VAL A 118 -18.48 -9.44 4.67
C VAL A 118 -19.29 -8.25 4.14
N SER A 119 -18.62 -7.17 3.75
CA SER A 119 -19.30 -5.95 3.27
C SER A 119 -19.85 -6.12 1.85
N ASN A 120 -21.15 -5.87 1.70
CA ASN A 120 -21.84 -5.90 0.41
C ASN A 120 -21.81 -4.56 -0.35
N SER A 121 -21.22 -3.52 0.23
CA SER A 121 -21.17 -2.17 -0.36
C SER A 121 -19.83 -1.85 -1.04
N LEU A 122 -18.88 -2.79 -1.04
CA LEU A 122 -17.60 -2.61 -1.69
C LEU A 122 -17.74 -2.72 -3.21
N ASP A 123 -16.93 -1.95 -3.92
CA ASP A 123 -16.75 -2.15 -5.36
C ASP A 123 -16.34 -3.60 -5.63
N LEU A 124 -16.88 -4.18 -6.70
CA LEU A 124 -16.70 -5.59 -7.04
C LEU A 124 -15.24 -6.00 -7.15
N VAL A 125 -14.35 -5.10 -7.58
CA VAL A 125 -12.91 -5.36 -7.66
C VAL A 125 -12.34 -5.59 -6.26
N TRP A 126 -12.61 -4.68 -5.33
CA TRP A 126 -12.08 -4.75 -3.97
C TRP A 126 -12.72 -5.89 -3.19
N ALA A 127 -14.01 -6.16 -3.38
CA ALA A 127 -14.68 -7.31 -2.79
C ALA A 127 -14.01 -8.64 -3.17
N ARG A 128 -13.66 -8.80 -4.47
CA ARG A 128 -12.95 -10.00 -4.97
C ARG A 128 -11.55 -10.13 -4.38
N ILE A 129 -10.82 -9.02 -4.30
CA ILE A 129 -9.45 -8.99 -3.78
C ILE A 129 -9.41 -9.30 -2.28
N LEU A 130 -10.32 -8.70 -1.51
CA LEU A 130 -10.39 -8.89 -0.06
C LEU A 130 -10.95 -10.27 0.33
N SER A 131 -11.62 -10.95 -0.60
CA SER A 131 -12.00 -12.36 -0.46
C SER A 131 -10.80 -13.31 -0.56
N ASP A 132 -9.71 -12.89 -1.22
CA ASP A 132 -8.49 -13.68 -1.31
C ASP A 132 -7.58 -13.41 -0.09
N PRO A 133 -7.23 -14.42 0.73
CA PRO A 133 -6.43 -14.22 1.94
C PRO A 133 -5.01 -13.70 1.68
N PHE A 134 -4.42 -13.99 0.52
CA PHE A 134 -3.08 -13.53 0.17
C PHE A 134 -3.12 -12.08 -0.30
N LEU A 135 -4.02 -11.73 -1.21
CA LEU A 135 -4.14 -10.36 -1.69
C LEU A 135 -4.68 -9.42 -0.62
N ARG A 136 -5.55 -9.91 0.28
CA ARG A 136 -6.00 -9.14 1.45
C ARG A 136 -4.82 -8.69 2.32
N ARG A 137 -3.81 -9.54 2.53
CA ARG A 137 -2.58 -9.19 3.27
C ARG A 137 -1.75 -8.07 2.62
N LEU A 138 -1.95 -7.80 1.33
CA LEU A 138 -1.28 -6.69 0.65
C LEU A 138 -1.97 -5.34 0.90
N ILE A 139 -3.21 -5.36 1.42
CA ILE A 139 -4.02 -4.17 1.67
C ILE A 139 -4.18 -3.93 3.18
N LEU A 140 -4.30 -5.01 3.97
CA LEU A 140 -4.57 -5.02 5.40
C LEU A 140 -3.62 -6.00 6.11
#